data_AF-A0A937ZRB7-F1
#
_entry.id   AF-A0A937ZRB7-F1
#
_cell.length_a   1.000
_cell.length_b   1.000
_cell.length_c   1.000
_cell.angle_alpha   90.00
_cell.angle_beta   90.00
_cell.angle_gamma   90.00
#
_symmetry.space_group_name_H-M   'P 1'
#
loop_
_entity.id
_entity.type
_entity.pdbx_description
1 polymer ?
#
loop_
_entity_poly.entity_id
_entity_poly.type
_entity_poly.pdbx_seq_one_letter_code
_entity_poly.pdbx_strand_id
1 'polypeptide(L)'
;MTIVTPGRLSHMNAVIPDYQEAVKHFIEVYDGNFMLDLPGPNWNACLIEIGGVITEFFGPFNFMLNSRNGAHWLGVEYEAPMKESRAAVAANKMRILRDLEVAFHTDPADGFGVDYELYEGTFFGPDAPNVQAHTRDPDYWRNEHPAGVTGPVCYTQACASLDATGALLENLFGSTCIYDVERPALAARARGYLVSD
;
A
#
# COMPACT_ATOMS: atom_id res chain seq x y z
N MET A 1 -15.63 11.03 17.28
CA MET A 1 -15.58 10.06 16.18
C MET A 1 -14.21 9.44 16.20
N THR A 2 -14.10 8.12 16.14
CA THR A 2 -12.79 7.44 16.15
C THR A 2 -12.30 7.31 14.72
N ILE A 3 -11.12 7.85 14.44
CA ILE A 3 -10.43 7.78 13.15
C ILE A 3 -9.08 7.08 13.33
N VAL A 4 -8.54 6.57 12.24
CA VAL A 4 -7.12 6.26 12.11
C VAL A 4 -6.37 7.59 12.00
N THR A 5 -5.27 7.73 12.74
CA THR A 5 -4.30 8.80 12.51
C THR A 5 -3.10 8.17 11.79
N PRO A 6 -3.12 8.12 10.44
CA PRO A 6 -2.04 7.48 9.69
C PRO A 6 -0.77 8.32 9.80
N GLY A 7 0.34 7.64 10.09
CA GLY A 7 1.68 8.16 9.91
C GLY A 7 2.11 8.01 8.46
N ARG A 8 3.31 7.49 8.24
CA ARG A 8 3.85 7.28 6.89
C ARG A 8 3.06 6.20 6.13
N LEU A 9 2.96 6.35 4.80
CA LEU A 9 2.66 5.23 3.90
C LEU A 9 3.80 4.21 3.99
N SER A 10 3.55 3.10 4.68
CA SER A 10 4.53 2.06 4.98
C SER A 10 5.01 1.39 3.68
N HIS A 11 4.07 0.80 2.94
CA HIS A 11 4.30 0.21 1.63
C HIS A 11 3.01 0.11 0.82
N MET A 12 3.14 -0.23 -0.47
CA MET A 12 2.02 -0.60 -1.32
C MET A 12 2.05 -2.10 -1.58
N ASN A 13 0.90 -2.77 -1.53
CA ASN A 13 0.81 -4.21 -1.75
C ASN A 13 0.43 -4.52 -3.21
N ALA A 14 1.13 -5.44 -3.84
CA ALA A 14 0.82 -5.90 -5.19
C ALA A 14 0.80 -7.44 -5.29
N VAL A 15 -0.09 -7.98 -6.12
CA VAL A 15 -0.13 -9.40 -6.46
C VAL A 15 0.56 -9.62 -7.79
N ILE A 16 1.52 -10.54 -7.82
CA ILE A 16 2.36 -10.82 -8.99
C ILE A 16 2.30 -12.29 -9.42
N PRO A 17 2.36 -12.58 -10.73
CA PRO A 17 2.60 -13.94 -11.22
C PRO A 17 4.08 -14.30 -11.06
N ASP A 18 4.38 -15.60 -11.10
CA ASP A 18 5.75 -16.13 -11.13
C ASP A 18 6.72 -15.39 -10.19
N TYR A 19 6.46 -15.54 -8.89
CA TYR A 19 7.09 -14.77 -7.82
C TYR A 19 8.60 -14.58 -8.00
N GLN A 20 9.33 -15.66 -8.32
CA GLN A 20 10.79 -15.61 -8.43
C GLN A 20 11.24 -14.76 -9.62
N GLU A 21 10.63 -14.93 -10.79
CA GLU A 21 10.99 -14.16 -11.99
C GLU A 21 10.56 -12.69 -11.85
N ALA A 22 9.41 -12.42 -11.22
CA ALA A 22 8.96 -11.05 -10.96
C ALA A 22 9.87 -10.33 -9.95
N VAL A 23 10.25 -10.97 -8.84
CA VAL A 23 11.22 -10.41 -7.88
C VAL A 23 12.56 -10.13 -8.55
N LYS A 24 13.07 -11.09 -9.33
CA LYS A 24 14.29 -10.91 -10.11
C LYS A 24 14.20 -9.72 -11.07
N HIS A 25 13.07 -9.58 -11.79
CA HIS A 25 12.84 -8.45 -12.68
C HIS A 25 12.94 -7.11 -11.95
N PHE A 26 12.31 -6.97 -10.78
CA PHE A 26 12.36 -5.72 -10.02
C PHE A 26 13.77 -5.40 -9.51
N ILE A 27 14.53 -6.41 -9.07
CA ILE A 27 15.91 -6.23 -8.64
C ILE A 27 16.81 -5.85 -9.83
N GLU A 28 16.75 -6.59 -10.94
CA GLU A 28 17.69 -6.42 -12.05
C GLU A 28 17.38 -5.21 -12.95
N VAL A 29 16.11 -4.89 -13.17
CA VAL A 29 15.70 -3.82 -14.10
C VAL A 29 15.53 -2.48 -13.39
N TYR A 30 15.04 -2.48 -12.15
CA TYR A 30 14.76 -1.26 -11.39
C TYR A 30 15.76 -1.01 -10.25
N ASP A 31 16.85 -1.79 -10.19
CA ASP A 31 17.82 -1.77 -9.08
C ASP A 31 17.10 -1.83 -7.72
N GLY A 32 16.09 -2.69 -7.62
CA GLY A 32 15.28 -2.84 -6.43
C GLY A 32 16.11 -3.36 -5.25
N ASN A 33 15.95 -2.72 -4.09
CA ASN A 33 16.57 -3.14 -2.84
C ASN A 33 15.69 -4.19 -2.16
N PHE A 34 16.08 -5.47 -2.22
CA PHE A 34 15.35 -6.56 -1.56
C PHE A 34 15.51 -6.47 -0.04
N MET A 35 14.44 -6.10 0.66
CA MET A 35 14.48 -5.77 2.08
C MET A 35 14.14 -6.94 2.98
N LEU A 36 13.17 -7.78 2.59
CA LEU A 36 12.66 -8.83 3.46
C LEU A 36 12.02 -9.94 2.64
N ASP A 37 12.29 -11.19 3.00
CA ASP A 37 11.57 -12.37 2.50
C ASP A 37 10.53 -12.84 3.53
N LEU A 38 9.31 -13.11 3.07
CA LEU A 38 8.15 -13.50 3.86
C LEU A 38 7.53 -14.78 3.27
N PRO A 39 8.18 -15.94 3.43
CA PRO A 39 7.65 -17.20 2.93
C PRO A 39 6.40 -17.62 3.71
N GLY A 40 5.37 -18.06 2.98
CA GLY A 40 4.13 -18.56 3.56
C GLY A 40 3.74 -19.93 2.99
N PRO A 41 2.85 -20.67 3.67
CA PRO A 41 2.47 -22.02 3.23
C PRO A 41 1.68 -22.03 1.91
N ASN A 42 0.96 -20.94 1.59
CA ASN A 42 0.07 -20.84 0.42
C ASN A 42 0.40 -19.64 -0.48
N TRP A 43 1.43 -18.87 -0.16
CA TRP A 43 1.88 -17.72 -0.92
C TRP A 43 3.27 -17.34 -0.41
N ASN A 44 4.07 -16.71 -1.25
CA ASN A 44 5.30 -16.04 -0.83
C ASN A 44 5.07 -14.54 -0.91
N ALA A 45 5.69 -13.77 -0.02
CA ALA A 45 5.83 -12.35 -0.23
C ALA A 45 7.24 -11.86 0.06
N CYS A 46 7.55 -10.66 -0.41
CA CYS A 46 8.75 -9.93 -0.03
C CYS A 46 8.47 -8.44 -0.01
N LEU A 47 9.32 -7.70 0.69
CA LEU A 47 9.43 -6.25 0.58
C LEU A 47 10.59 -5.90 -0.33
N ILE A 48 10.34 -5.08 -1.34
CA ILE A 48 11.36 -4.49 -2.20
C ILE A 48 11.18 -2.98 -2.20
N GLU A 49 12.26 -2.25 -1.91
CA GLU A 49 12.27 -0.81 -2.07
C GLU A 49 12.73 -0.42 -3.48
N ILE A 50 11.96 0.44 -4.14
CA ILE A 50 12.27 1.02 -5.45
C ILE A 50 11.96 2.51 -5.39
N GLY A 51 12.96 3.35 -5.64
CA GLY A 51 12.76 4.80 -5.72
C GLY A 51 12.23 5.43 -4.41
N GLY A 52 12.69 4.93 -3.26
CA GLY A 52 12.24 5.37 -1.94
C GLY A 52 10.85 4.88 -1.52
N VAL A 53 10.25 3.97 -2.28
CA VAL A 53 8.95 3.34 -1.97
C VAL A 53 9.14 1.86 -1.70
N ILE A 54 8.66 1.39 -0.57
CA ILE A 54 8.58 -0.05 -0.29
C ILE A 54 7.33 -0.61 -0.98
N THR A 55 7.48 -1.71 -1.70
CA THR A 55 6.36 -2.48 -2.26
C THR A 55 6.41 -3.89 -1.69
N GLU A 56 5.29 -4.35 -1.13
CA GLU A 56 5.12 -5.76 -0.79
C GLU A 56 4.55 -6.51 -1.99
N PHE A 57 5.27 -7.53 -2.43
CA PHE A 57 4.87 -8.36 -3.57
C PHE A 57 4.37 -9.71 -3.11
N PHE A 58 3.10 -10.02 -3.34
CA PHE A 58 2.47 -11.31 -3.06
C PHE A 58 2.47 -12.21 -4.29
N GLY A 59 3.15 -13.35 -4.18
CA GLY A 59 3.09 -14.46 -5.12
C GLY A 59 2.18 -15.58 -4.63
N PRO A 60 0.90 -15.65 -5.05
CA PRO A 60 -0.01 -16.70 -4.60
C PRO A 60 0.38 -18.07 -5.16
N PHE A 61 0.12 -19.15 -4.42
CA PHE A 61 0.41 -20.51 -4.88
C PHE A 61 -0.27 -20.87 -6.22
N ASN A 62 -1.44 -20.28 -6.48
CA ASN A 62 -2.18 -20.45 -7.71
C ASN A 62 -2.67 -19.10 -8.24
N PHE A 63 -1.86 -18.50 -9.11
CA PHE A 63 -2.18 -17.22 -9.74
C PHE A 63 -3.44 -17.25 -10.61
N MET A 64 -3.89 -18.43 -11.08
CA MET A 64 -5.12 -18.54 -11.87
C MET A 64 -6.33 -17.96 -11.13
N LEU A 65 -6.39 -18.09 -9.81
CA LEU A 65 -7.48 -17.55 -8.99
C LEU A 65 -7.55 -16.02 -9.02
N ASN A 66 -6.47 -15.36 -9.41
CA ASN A 66 -6.34 -13.90 -9.54
C ASN A 66 -6.28 -13.43 -11.00
N SER A 67 -6.30 -14.37 -11.96
CA SER A 67 -6.03 -14.09 -13.38
C SER A 67 -6.97 -13.08 -14.03
N ARG A 68 -8.18 -12.90 -13.48
CA ARG A 68 -9.13 -11.88 -13.94
C ARG A 68 -8.52 -10.47 -13.94
N ASN A 69 -7.64 -10.18 -12.99
CA ASN A 69 -7.03 -8.86 -12.83
C ASN A 69 -5.60 -8.80 -13.39
N GLY A 70 -5.00 -9.95 -13.72
CA GLY A 70 -3.56 -10.02 -13.98
C GLY A 70 -2.74 -9.61 -12.75
N ALA A 71 -1.52 -9.12 -12.98
CA ALA A 71 -0.76 -8.47 -11.92
C ALA A 71 -1.45 -7.16 -11.53
N HIS A 72 -1.66 -6.91 -10.23
CA HIS A 72 -2.48 -5.80 -9.78
C HIS A 72 -2.07 -5.30 -8.39
N TRP A 73 -2.37 -4.04 -8.11
CA TRP A 73 -2.31 -3.47 -6.77
C TRP A 73 -3.46 -4.00 -5.92
N LEU A 74 -3.14 -4.43 -4.71
CA LEU A 74 -4.10 -4.93 -3.72
C LEU A 74 -4.50 -3.83 -2.73
N GLY A 75 -3.50 -3.09 -2.24
CA GLY A 75 -3.68 -2.27 -1.05
C GLY A 75 -2.56 -1.29 -0.80
N VAL A 76 -2.73 -0.56 0.30
CA VAL A 76 -1.76 0.36 0.86
C VAL A 76 -1.68 0.13 2.36
N GLU A 77 -0.46 0.12 2.90
CA GLU A 77 -0.23 0.04 4.34
C GLU A 77 0.12 1.41 4.91
N TYR A 78 -0.51 1.79 6.02
CA TYR A 78 -0.11 2.95 6.82
C TYR A 78 0.42 2.54 8.19
N GLU A 79 1.47 3.21 8.64
CA GLU A 79 1.91 3.15 10.02
C GLU A 79 0.83 3.80 10.91
N ALA A 80 0.26 3.08 11.87
CA ALA A 80 -0.81 3.58 12.72
C ALA A 80 -0.94 2.83 14.06
N PRO A 81 -1.40 3.48 15.14
CA PRO A 81 -1.69 2.82 16.41
C PRO A 81 -2.79 1.75 16.28
N MET A 82 -2.53 0.55 16.79
CA MET A 82 -3.37 -0.62 16.53
C MET A 82 -4.75 -0.58 17.19
N LYS A 83 -4.85 0.01 18.38
CA LYS A 83 -6.09 0.09 19.14
C LYS A 83 -7.08 1.06 18.48
N GLU A 84 -6.63 2.26 18.15
CA GLU A 84 -7.40 3.30 17.47
C GLU A 84 -7.82 2.82 16.08
N SER A 85 -6.91 2.17 15.35
CA SER A 85 -7.17 1.67 14.00
C SER A 85 -8.29 0.63 13.96
N ARG A 86 -8.25 -0.38 14.85
CA ARG A 86 -9.34 -1.38 14.94
C ARG A 86 -10.67 -0.74 15.31
N ALA A 87 -10.67 0.25 16.20
CA ALA A 87 -11.89 0.95 16.59
C ALA A 87 -12.47 1.80 15.45
N ALA A 88 -11.63 2.46 14.64
CA ALA A 88 -12.05 3.23 13.47
C ALA A 88 -12.62 2.33 12.35
N VAL A 89 -11.97 1.21 12.07
CA VAL A 89 -12.43 0.19 11.11
C VAL A 89 -13.79 -0.38 11.53
N ALA A 90 -13.94 -0.73 12.81
CA ALA A 90 -15.22 -1.21 13.36
C ALA A 90 -16.32 -0.14 13.28
N ALA A 91 -16.00 1.14 13.56
CA ALA A 91 -16.95 2.24 13.45
C ALA A 91 -17.45 2.47 12.01
N ASN A 92 -16.59 2.20 11.03
CA ASN A 92 -16.91 2.24 9.60
C ASN A 92 -17.51 0.92 9.08
N LYS A 93 -17.74 -0.07 9.96
CA LYS A 93 -18.31 -1.40 9.64
C LYS A 93 -17.51 -2.17 8.58
N MET A 94 -16.21 -1.92 8.49
CA MET A 94 -15.32 -2.64 7.61
C MET A 94 -14.94 -3.97 8.26
N ARG A 95 -14.80 -5.01 7.44
CA ARG A 95 -14.31 -6.31 7.86
C ARG A 95 -12.79 -6.31 7.90
N ILE A 96 -12.23 -7.03 8.87
CA ILE A 96 -10.80 -7.35 8.93
C ILE A 96 -10.63 -8.71 8.26
N LEU A 97 -9.86 -8.76 7.17
CA LEU A 97 -9.60 -9.98 6.41
C LEU A 97 -8.55 -10.86 7.10
N ARG A 98 -7.54 -10.23 7.68
CA ARG A 98 -6.41 -10.89 8.36
C ARG A 98 -5.92 -9.99 9.48
N ASP A 99 -5.80 -10.53 10.69
CA ASP A 99 -5.28 -9.82 11.87
C ASP A 99 -4.01 -10.53 12.35
N LEU A 100 -2.92 -9.76 12.48
CA LEU A 100 -1.58 -10.19 12.89
C LEU A 100 -1.16 -9.59 14.23
N GLU A 101 -2.13 -9.08 15.01
CA GLU A 101 -1.93 -8.35 16.27
C GLU A 101 -1.25 -6.99 16.09
N VAL A 102 -0.04 -6.96 15.52
CA VAL A 102 0.73 -5.74 15.22
C VAL A 102 0.36 -5.09 13.89
N ALA A 103 -0.33 -5.82 13.02
CA ALA A 103 -0.87 -5.33 11.75
C ALA A 103 -2.23 -5.98 11.46
N PHE A 104 -3.03 -5.39 10.56
CA PHE A 104 -4.18 -6.07 9.99
C PHE A 104 -4.52 -5.53 8.59
N HIS A 105 -5.13 -6.40 7.78
CA HIS A 105 -5.69 -6.09 6.46
C HIS A 105 -7.20 -5.91 6.56
N THR A 106 -7.75 -4.91 5.87
CA THR A 106 -9.19 -4.76 5.71
C THR A 106 -9.69 -5.54 4.50
N ASP A 107 -10.97 -5.91 4.48
CA ASP A 107 -11.55 -6.54 3.28
C ASP A 107 -11.65 -5.49 2.15
N PRO A 108 -11.01 -5.71 0.98
CA PRO A 108 -11.00 -4.72 -0.09
C PRO A 108 -12.39 -4.31 -0.58
N ALA A 109 -13.40 -5.19 -0.45
CA ALA A 109 -14.76 -4.86 -0.86
C ALA A 109 -15.37 -3.73 -0.01
N ASP A 110 -14.91 -3.57 1.24
CA ASP A 110 -15.35 -2.50 2.13
C ASP A 110 -14.53 -1.21 1.91
N GLY A 111 -13.37 -1.31 1.26
CA GLY A 111 -12.47 -0.20 0.89
C GLY A 111 -12.58 0.26 -0.58
N PHE A 112 -13.68 -0.09 -1.28
CA PHE A 112 -13.89 0.20 -2.71
C PHE A 112 -12.82 -0.40 -3.65
N GLY A 113 -12.31 -1.58 -3.30
CA GLY A 113 -11.28 -2.30 -4.05
C GLY A 113 -9.86 -2.09 -3.54
N VAL A 114 -9.68 -1.41 -2.40
CA VAL A 114 -8.39 -1.20 -1.75
C VAL A 114 -8.41 -1.88 -0.39
N ASP A 115 -7.42 -2.74 -0.15
CA ASP A 115 -7.05 -3.17 1.20
C ASP A 115 -6.31 -2.02 1.89
N TYR A 116 -6.93 -1.45 2.92
CA TYR A 116 -6.21 -0.58 3.85
C TYR A 116 -5.59 -1.47 4.92
N GLU A 117 -4.28 -1.63 4.83
CA GLU A 117 -3.45 -2.31 5.83
C GLU A 117 -2.94 -1.29 6.85
N LEU A 118 -2.99 -1.66 8.13
CA LEU A 118 -2.60 -0.78 9.24
C LEU A 118 -1.55 -1.53 10.05
N TYR A 119 -0.42 -0.89 10.34
CA TYR A 119 0.72 -1.51 11.02
C TYR A 119 1.28 -0.63 12.14
N GLU A 120 1.56 -1.21 13.30
CA GLU A 120 2.22 -0.52 14.42
C GLU A 120 3.72 -0.88 14.43
N GLY A 121 4.51 -0.06 13.72
CA GLY A 121 5.95 -0.20 13.61
C GLY A 121 6.49 0.64 12.45
N THR A 122 7.67 0.27 11.93
CA THR A 122 8.24 0.88 10.72
C THR A 122 9.19 -0.07 10.01
N PHE A 123 9.20 -0.02 8.67
CA PHE A 123 10.20 -0.69 7.82
C PHE A 123 11.30 0.27 7.35
N PHE A 124 11.27 1.53 7.77
CA PHE A 124 12.17 2.57 7.25
C PHE A 124 13.35 2.89 8.17
N GLY A 125 14.47 3.21 7.53
CA GLY A 125 15.66 3.71 8.20
C GLY A 125 16.58 2.61 8.72
N PRO A 126 17.76 3.00 9.25
CA PRO A 126 18.85 2.10 9.61
C PRO A 126 18.54 1.21 10.81
N ASP A 127 17.53 1.57 11.61
CA ASP A 127 17.15 0.85 12.84
C ASP A 127 15.82 0.11 12.69
N ALA A 128 15.26 0.05 11.46
CA ALA A 128 14.00 -0.64 11.21
C ALA A 128 14.07 -2.10 11.68
N PRO A 129 13.25 -2.51 12.66
CA PRO A 129 13.24 -3.88 13.10
C PRO A 129 12.62 -4.76 12.02
N ASN A 130 13.08 -6.01 11.91
CA ASN A 130 12.48 -7.04 11.06
C ASN A 130 12.74 -6.92 9.55
N VAL A 131 13.72 -6.12 9.10
CA VAL A 131 14.20 -6.15 7.71
C VAL A 131 15.60 -6.78 7.63
N GLN A 132 15.89 -7.42 6.50
CA GLN A 132 17.20 -7.99 6.17
C GLN A 132 18.13 -6.95 5.53
N ALA A 133 17.54 -6.01 4.77
CA ALA A 133 18.20 -4.82 4.26
C ALA A 133 17.35 -3.59 4.55
N HIS A 134 18.01 -2.52 5.00
CA HIS A 134 17.36 -1.25 5.30
C HIS A 134 17.13 -0.44 4.03
N THR A 135 16.19 0.50 4.10
CA THR A 135 15.94 1.45 3.01
C THR A 135 17.21 2.20 2.65
N ARG A 136 17.45 2.40 1.35
CA ARG A 136 18.57 3.22 0.86
C ARG A 136 18.34 4.69 1.20
N ASP A 137 19.44 5.43 1.23
CA ASP A 137 19.39 6.88 1.48
C ASP A 137 18.60 7.59 0.36
N PRO A 138 17.74 8.57 0.66
CA PRO A 138 17.05 9.36 -0.36
C PRO A 138 17.98 10.02 -1.39
N ASP A 139 19.21 10.38 -1.02
CA ASP A 139 20.20 10.95 -1.94
C ASP A 139 20.72 9.94 -2.95
N TYR A 140 20.81 8.66 -2.60
CA TYR A 140 21.11 7.61 -3.58
C TYR A 140 20.02 7.56 -4.66
N TRP A 141 18.75 7.54 -4.25
CA TRP A 141 17.62 7.50 -5.20
C TRP A 141 17.55 8.72 -6.10
N ARG A 142 17.86 9.91 -5.56
CA ARG A 142 17.81 11.18 -6.29
C ARG A 142 18.99 11.38 -7.23
N ASN A 143 20.20 11.09 -6.76
CA ASN A 143 21.43 11.57 -7.38
C ASN A 143 22.26 10.46 -8.05
N GLU A 144 22.08 9.20 -7.63
CA GLU A 144 22.86 8.06 -8.13
C GLU A 144 22.03 7.12 -9.00
N HIS A 145 20.78 6.83 -8.60
CA HIS A 145 19.93 5.91 -9.33
C HIS A 145 19.46 6.52 -10.68
N PRO A 146 19.58 5.80 -11.82
CA PRO A 146 19.30 6.36 -13.15
C PRO A 146 17.89 6.92 -13.35
N ALA A 147 16.90 6.38 -12.63
CA ALA A 147 15.51 6.84 -12.74
C ALA A 147 15.21 8.11 -11.93
N GLY A 148 16.01 8.45 -10.91
CA GLY A 148 15.82 9.66 -10.10
C GLY A 148 14.49 9.74 -9.34
N VAL A 149 13.81 8.61 -9.09
CA VAL A 149 12.51 8.56 -8.39
C VAL A 149 12.75 8.52 -6.88
N THR A 150 12.05 9.36 -6.11
CA THR A 150 12.31 9.56 -4.67
C THR A 150 11.08 9.41 -3.79
N GLY A 151 10.03 8.75 -4.27
CA GLY A 151 8.82 8.48 -3.50
C GLY A 151 7.55 8.49 -4.37
N PRO A 152 6.42 8.03 -3.81
CA PRO A 152 5.13 8.16 -4.48
C PRO A 152 4.62 9.59 -4.31
N VAL A 153 4.05 10.17 -5.36
CA VAL A 153 3.36 11.47 -5.26
C VAL A 153 1.93 11.29 -4.75
N CYS A 154 1.26 10.25 -5.24
CA CYS A 154 -0.07 9.82 -4.82
C CYS A 154 -0.33 8.41 -5.36
N TYR A 155 -1.37 7.75 -4.84
CA TYR A 155 -2.00 6.62 -5.53
C TYR A 155 -3.38 7.05 -6.04
N THR A 156 -3.84 6.42 -7.12
CA THR A 156 -5.16 6.69 -7.70
C THR A 156 -6.01 5.43 -7.62
N GLN A 157 -7.21 5.56 -7.05
CA GLN A 157 -8.20 4.50 -6.99
C GLN A 157 -9.35 4.81 -7.95
N ALA A 158 -9.63 3.89 -8.87
CA ALA A 158 -10.85 3.93 -9.67
C ALA A 158 -12.00 3.33 -8.85
N CYS A 159 -13.09 4.09 -8.66
CA CYS A 159 -14.24 3.63 -7.89
C CYS A 159 -15.56 3.97 -8.60
N ALA A 160 -16.62 3.25 -8.23
CA ALA A 160 -17.95 3.47 -8.79
C ALA A 160 -18.65 4.73 -8.22
N SER A 161 -18.19 5.26 -7.07
CA SER A 161 -18.81 6.41 -6.41
C SER A 161 -17.77 7.24 -5.66
N LEU A 162 -17.46 8.43 -6.19
CA LEU A 162 -16.56 9.39 -5.55
C LEU A 162 -17.13 9.90 -4.21
N ASP A 163 -18.45 10.00 -4.08
CA ASP A 163 -19.10 10.45 -2.84
C ASP A 163 -18.94 9.41 -1.73
N ALA A 164 -19.19 8.13 -2.04
CA ALA A 164 -19.10 7.07 -1.04
C ALA A 164 -17.65 6.78 -0.64
N THR A 165 -16.71 6.78 -1.60
CA THR A 165 -15.28 6.64 -1.32
C THR A 165 -14.75 7.83 -0.55
N GLY A 166 -15.14 9.06 -0.92
CA GLY A 166 -14.75 10.27 -0.20
C GLY A 166 -15.23 10.26 1.26
N ALA A 167 -16.50 9.90 1.48
CA ALA A 167 -17.05 9.77 2.83
C ALA A 167 -16.32 8.70 3.65
N LEU A 168 -15.93 7.57 3.04
CA LEU A 168 -15.12 6.58 3.73
C LEU A 168 -13.76 7.15 4.15
N LEU A 169 -13.04 7.83 3.26
CA LEU A 169 -11.73 8.40 3.57
C LEU A 169 -11.80 9.46 4.69
N GLU A 170 -12.79 10.36 4.60
CA GLU A 170 -13.08 11.34 5.66
C GLU A 170 -13.41 10.65 6.99
N ASN A 171 -14.20 9.58 6.98
CA ASN A 171 -14.64 8.90 8.19
C ASN A 171 -13.60 7.95 8.79
N LEU A 172 -12.74 7.36 7.95
CA LEU A 172 -11.74 6.39 8.37
C LEU A 172 -10.45 7.09 8.81
N PHE A 173 -9.96 8.05 8.01
CA PHE A 173 -8.67 8.69 8.22
C PHE A 173 -8.77 10.17 8.64
N GLY A 174 -9.98 10.74 8.70
CA GLY A 174 -10.11 12.19 8.86
C GLY A 174 -9.59 12.98 7.66
N SER A 175 -9.50 12.35 6.48
CA SER A 175 -8.94 12.97 5.28
C SER A 175 -9.69 14.24 4.88
N THR A 176 -9.00 15.14 4.19
CA THR A 176 -9.61 16.34 3.59
C THR A 176 -9.58 16.27 2.08
N CYS A 177 -10.70 16.60 1.42
CA CYS A 177 -10.76 16.77 -0.02
C CYS A 177 -9.97 18.04 -0.42
N ILE A 178 -8.86 17.86 -1.14
CA ILE A 178 -7.96 18.94 -1.56
C ILE A 178 -8.19 19.41 -3.00
N TYR A 179 -8.84 18.59 -3.82
CA TYR A 179 -9.33 18.99 -5.13
C TYR A 179 -10.54 18.17 -5.54
N ASP A 180 -11.40 18.76 -6.36
CA ASP A 180 -12.52 18.10 -7.01
C ASP A 180 -12.66 18.68 -8.42
N VAL A 181 -12.53 17.83 -9.43
CA VAL A 181 -12.32 18.31 -10.79
C VAL A 181 -12.83 17.34 -11.85
N GLU A 182 -13.49 17.91 -12.85
CA GLU A 182 -13.87 17.19 -14.06
C GLU A 182 -12.64 16.92 -14.93
N ARG A 183 -12.60 15.73 -15.53
CA ARG A 183 -11.58 15.29 -16.50
C ARG A 183 -12.30 14.90 -17.80
N PRO A 184 -12.76 15.86 -18.61
CA PRO A 184 -13.59 15.57 -19.79
C PRO A 184 -12.90 14.67 -20.82
N ALA A 185 -11.58 14.80 -20.99
CA ALA A 185 -10.79 13.95 -21.89
C ALA A 185 -10.82 12.46 -21.52
N LEU A 186 -11.11 12.14 -20.25
CA LEU A 186 -11.22 10.78 -19.73
C LEU A 186 -12.68 10.38 -19.48
N ALA A 187 -13.65 11.25 -19.81
CA ALA A 187 -15.05 11.12 -19.43
C ALA A 187 -15.22 10.77 -17.92
N ALA A 188 -14.39 11.39 -17.07
CA ALA A 188 -14.29 11.06 -15.65
C ALA A 188 -14.27 12.32 -14.79
N ARG A 189 -14.46 12.13 -13.49
CA ARG A 189 -14.25 13.14 -12.43
C ARG A 189 -13.25 12.58 -11.43
N ALA A 190 -12.44 13.44 -10.83
CA ALA A 190 -11.44 13.06 -9.85
C ALA A 190 -11.57 13.92 -8.59
N ARG A 191 -11.47 13.27 -7.42
CA ARG A 191 -11.29 13.94 -6.13
C ARG A 191 -9.99 13.51 -5.50
N GLY A 192 -9.27 14.45 -4.92
CA GLY A 192 -8.03 14.20 -4.19
C GLY A 192 -8.26 14.33 -2.71
N TYR A 193 -7.77 13.37 -1.94
CA TYR A 193 -7.86 13.35 -0.49
C TYR A 193 -6.46 13.28 0.10
N LEU A 194 -6.16 14.16 1.06
CA LEU A 194 -4.94 14.07 1.86
C LEU A 194 -5.20 13.09 3.01
N VAL A 195 -4.41 12.02 3.09
CA VAL A 195 -4.54 10.96 4.11
C VAL A 195 -3.44 11.08 5.15
N SER A 196 -2.19 11.17 4.70
CA SER A 196 -1.02 11.41 5.53
C SER A 196 -0.06 12.39 4.85
N ASP A 197 0.87 12.95 5.63
CA ASP A 197 1.87 13.93 5.21
C ASP A 197 2.98 13.33 4.32
#